data_AF-A0A0G0LTC9-F1
#
_entry.id   AF-A0A0G0LTC9-F1
#
_cell.length_a   1.000
_cell.length_b   1.000
_cell.length_c   1.000
_cell.angle_alpha   90.00
_cell.angle_beta   90.00
_cell.angle_gamma   90.00
#
_symmetry.space_group_name_H-M   'P 1'
#
loop_
_entity.id
_entity.type
_entity.pdbx_description
1 polymer ?
#
loop_
_entity_poly.entity_id
_entity_poly.type
_entity_poly.pdbx_seq_one_letter_code
_entity_poly.pdbx_strand_id
1 'polypeptide(L)'
;MDLYRVLNFFGISTFDFILKLQDCAMGSEMKILYDEFIRETRAELWDSSDDIFTFIQKPGVLEKYKSGEYGANLIFKYKTMALIQSMDYMSGLAYASAVQMISEKAKIEVGNVSNIFDFLKELEKFHRSLIIDFLNVDKSFEMESHYNIFEFHTQSLLFDMVKESMEIIKIEHTLEQKGIIGQGIGRHGKNLIGISQMLSQIPLTKLLRTPHLTRVIAGLKP
;
A
#
# COMPACT_ATOMS: atom_id res chain seq x y z
N MET A 1 8.02 1.19 -5.28
CA MET A 1 9.17 1.17 -6.21
C MET A 1 10.41 0.65 -5.50
N ASP A 2 10.69 1.14 -4.31
CA ASP A 2 11.84 0.77 -3.46
C ASP A 2 12.00 -0.74 -3.23
N LEU A 3 10.97 -1.43 -2.72
CA LEU A 3 11.04 -2.88 -2.46
C LEU A 3 11.37 -3.69 -3.74
N TYR A 4 10.81 -3.29 -4.88
CA TYR A 4 11.13 -3.91 -6.17
C TYR A 4 12.58 -3.68 -6.60
N ARG A 5 13.19 -2.51 -6.28
CA ARG A 5 14.62 -2.28 -6.53
C ARG A 5 15.48 -3.25 -5.71
N VAL A 6 15.10 -3.53 -4.47
CA VAL A 6 15.77 -4.54 -3.64
C VAL A 6 15.59 -5.93 -4.24
N LEU A 7 14.36 -6.35 -4.55
CA LEU A 7 14.07 -7.67 -5.13
C LEU A 7 14.82 -7.91 -6.45
N ASN A 8 14.80 -6.91 -7.35
CA ASN A 8 15.50 -6.98 -8.63
C ASN A 8 17.02 -7.14 -8.46
N PHE A 9 17.61 -6.50 -7.44
CA PHE A 9 19.02 -6.67 -7.11
C PHE A 9 19.37 -8.14 -6.78
N PHE A 10 18.46 -8.86 -6.10
CA PHE A 10 18.58 -10.30 -5.83
C PHE A 10 18.12 -11.20 -6.99
N GLY A 11 17.86 -10.63 -8.17
CA GLY A 11 17.36 -11.38 -9.32
C GLY A 11 15.98 -12.01 -9.06
N ILE A 12 15.16 -11.41 -8.20
CA ILE A 12 13.77 -11.80 -7.99
C ILE A 12 12.90 -10.93 -8.90
N SER A 13 12.16 -11.56 -9.81
CA SER A 13 11.30 -10.81 -10.72
C SER A 13 10.06 -10.30 -9.98
N THR A 14 9.51 -9.18 -10.46
CA THR A 14 8.20 -8.66 -10.00
C THR A 14 7.10 -9.72 -10.10
N PHE A 15 7.14 -10.57 -11.14
CA PHE A 15 6.14 -11.62 -11.33
C PHE A 15 6.22 -12.70 -10.25
N ASP A 16 7.42 -13.20 -9.97
CA ASP A 16 7.63 -14.21 -8.92
C ASP A 16 7.20 -13.67 -7.55
N PHE A 17 7.49 -12.40 -7.28
CA PHE A 17 7.09 -11.76 -6.04
C PHE A 17 5.57 -11.61 -5.91
N ILE A 18 4.87 -11.24 -6.99
CA ILE A 18 3.40 -11.15 -6.98
C ILE A 18 2.77 -12.52 -6.75
N LEU A 19 3.28 -13.57 -7.40
CA LEU A 19 2.80 -14.95 -7.17
C LEU A 19 3.00 -15.38 -5.72
N LYS A 20 4.20 -15.15 -5.18
CA LYS A 20 4.51 -15.45 -3.78
C LYS A 20 3.58 -14.71 -2.83
N LEU A 21 3.35 -13.41 -3.08
CA LEU A 21 2.47 -12.58 -2.27
C LEU A 21 1.02 -13.07 -2.35
N GLN A 22 0.56 -13.50 -3.52
CA GLN A 22 -0.77 -14.08 -3.69
C GLN A 22 -0.91 -15.37 -2.88
N ASP A 23 0.04 -16.30 -2.97
CA ASP A 23 0.01 -17.54 -2.20
C ASP A 23 -0.04 -17.27 -0.69
N CYS A 24 0.81 -16.35 -0.22
CA CYS A 24 0.82 -15.91 1.17
C CYS A 24 -0.50 -15.21 1.56
N ALA A 25 -1.12 -14.43 0.67
CA ALA A 25 -2.41 -13.76 0.92
C ALA A 25 -3.59 -14.76 1.01
N MET A 26 -3.56 -15.82 0.22
CA MET A 26 -4.60 -16.85 0.24
C MET A 26 -4.58 -17.70 1.52
N GLY A 27 -3.43 -17.81 2.18
CA GLY A 27 -3.27 -18.47 3.48
C GLY A 27 -3.53 -17.56 4.68
N SER A 28 -4.09 -16.37 4.48
CA SER A 28 -4.08 -15.30 5.48
C SER A 28 -5.44 -14.59 5.58
N GLU A 29 -5.57 -13.61 6.48
CA GLU A 29 -6.81 -12.83 6.66
C GLU A 29 -7.21 -12.08 5.38
N MET A 30 -6.25 -11.82 4.48
CA MET A 30 -6.53 -11.21 3.17
C MET A 30 -7.46 -12.06 2.33
N LYS A 31 -7.49 -13.39 2.52
CA LYS A 31 -8.36 -14.30 1.77
C LYS A 31 -9.83 -13.87 1.83
N ILE A 32 -10.29 -13.34 2.97
CA ILE A 32 -11.67 -12.87 3.15
C ILE A 32 -12.00 -11.79 2.13
N LEU A 33 -11.10 -10.81 1.95
CA LEU A 33 -11.28 -9.72 1.01
C LEU A 33 -11.34 -10.22 -0.45
N TYR A 34 -10.51 -11.21 -0.79
CA TYR A 34 -10.52 -11.84 -2.12
C TYR A 34 -11.81 -12.62 -2.37
N ASP A 35 -12.24 -13.43 -1.42
CA ASP A 35 -13.46 -14.24 -1.53
C ASP A 35 -14.70 -13.35 -1.68
N GLU A 36 -14.77 -12.27 -0.91
CA GLU A 36 -15.85 -11.28 -1.01
C GLU A 36 -15.85 -10.59 -2.38
N PHE A 37 -14.69 -10.15 -2.87
CA PHE A 37 -14.56 -9.54 -4.20
C PHE A 37 -15.04 -10.49 -5.30
N ILE A 38 -14.61 -11.76 -5.27
CA ILE A 38 -15.04 -12.75 -6.25
C ILE A 38 -16.53 -13.04 -6.14
N ARG A 39 -17.06 -13.15 -4.92
CA ARG A 39 -18.49 -13.40 -4.68
C ARG A 39 -19.35 -12.26 -5.24
N GLU A 40 -19.02 -11.01 -4.92
CA GLU A 40 -19.78 -9.85 -5.41
C GLU A 40 -19.64 -9.69 -6.92
N THR A 41 -18.43 -9.86 -7.47
CA THR A 41 -18.19 -9.80 -8.92
C THR A 41 -19.05 -10.81 -9.67
N ARG A 42 -19.14 -12.05 -9.17
CA ARG A 42 -20.00 -13.08 -9.79
C ARG A 42 -21.48 -12.79 -9.62
N ALA A 43 -21.89 -12.20 -8.50
CA ALA A 43 -23.28 -11.85 -8.25
C ALA A 43 -23.79 -10.68 -9.13
N GLU A 44 -22.88 -9.86 -9.68
CA GLU A 44 -23.17 -8.79 -10.65
C GLU A 44 -23.01 -9.23 -12.11
N LEU A 45 -22.82 -10.53 -12.38
CA LEU A 45 -22.83 -11.09 -13.74
C LEU A 45 -24.14 -11.81 -14.00
N TRP A 46 -24.73 -11.58 -15.16
CA TRP A 46 -25.96 -12.21 -15.61
C TRP A 46 -25.73 -12.95 -16.91
N ASP A 47 -26.27 -14.16 -17.02
CA ASP A 47 -26.16 -14.99 -18.22
C ASP A 47 -27.07 -14.49 -19.36
N SER A 48 -28.14 -13.75 -19.02
CA SER A 48 -29.08 -13.19 -19.99
C SER A 48 -29.63 -11.81 -19.58
N SER A 49 -30.18 -11.08 -20.56
CA SER A 49 -30.90 -9.83 -20.34
C SER A 49 -32.17 -9.99 -19.50
N ASP A 50 -32.80 -11.16 -19.55
CA ASP A 50 -34.04 -11.44 -18.84
C ASP A 50 -33.78 -11.63 -17.34
N ASP A 51 -32.62 -12.19 -16.99
CA ASP A 51 -32.21 -12.38 -15.60
C ASP A 51 -31.97 -11.04 -14.89
N ILE A 52 -31.29 -10.10 -15.55
CA ILE A 52 -31.12 -8.74 -15.00
C ILE A 52 -32.46 -8.02 -14.89
N PHE A 53 -33.36 -8.15 -15.87
CA PHE A 53 -34.68 -7.52 -15.83
C PHE A 53 -35.52 -8.05 -14.67
N THR A 54 -35.48 -9.36 -14.44
CA THR A 54 -36.16 -10.01 -13.31
C THR A 54 -35.56 -9.57 -11.97
N PHE A 55 -34.24 -9.38 -11.91
CA PHE A 55 -33.54 -8.93 -10.71
C PHE A 55 -33.88 -7.48 -10.34
N ILE A 56 -33.81 -6.54 -11.30
CA ILE A 56 -34.05 -5.11 -11.03
C ILE A 56 -35.49 -4.82 -10.58
N GLN A 57 -36.45 -5.67 -10.95
CA GLN A 57 -37.84 -5.56 -10.52
C GLN A 57 -38.08 -5.98 -9.06
N LYS A 58 -37.12 -6.66 -8.42
CA LYS A 58 -37.26 -7.05 -7.02
C LYS A 58 -37.34 -5.81 -6.12
N PRO A 59 -38.22 -5.80 -5.10
CA PRO A 59 -38.34 -4.68 -4.19
C PRO A 59 -36.99 -4.26 -3.58
N GLY A 60 -36.69 -2.97 -3.59
CA GLY A 60 -35.48 -2.39 -3.02
C GLY A 60 -34.22 -2.46 -3.91
N VAL A 61 -34.21 -3.23 -5.01
CA VAL A 61 -33.02 -3.33 -5.88
C VAL A 61 -32.72 -2.00 -6.59
N LEU A 62 -33.74 -1.31 -7.11
CA LEU A 62 -33.55 0.01 -7.73
C LEU A 62 -33.00 1.04 -6.74
N GLU A 63 -33.42 1.01 -5.47
CA GLU A 63 -32.89 1.92 -4.46
C GLU A 63 -31.42 1.64 -4.14
N LYS A 64 -30.99 0.37 -4.20
CA LYS A 64 -29.58 -0.01 -4.06
C LYS A 64 -28.71 0.46 -5.23
N TYR A 65 -29.24 0.47 -6.46
CA TYR A 65 -28.55 1.09 -7.58
C TYR A 65 -28.47 2.62 -7.43
N LYS A 66 -29.54 3.27 -6.97
CA LYS A 66 -29.54 4.72 -6.71
C LYS A 66 -28.57 5.13 -5.60
N SER A 67 -28.44 4.31 -4.55
CA SER A 67 -27.48 4.55 -3.47
C SER A 67 -26.02 4.25 -3.85
N GLY A 68 -25.81 3.58 -4.99
CA GLY A 68 -24.50 3.08 -5.41
C GLY A 68 -24.03 1.87 -4.60
N GLU A 69 -24.93 1.16 -3.91
CA GLU A 69 -24.63 -0.16 -3.33
C GLU A 69 -24.44 -1.21 -4.42
N TYR A 70 -25.25 -1.16 -5.49
CA TYR A 70 -25.09 -1.97 -6.70
C TYR A 70 -24.57 -1.12 -7.86
N GLY A 71 -23.79 -1.76 -8.75
CA GLY A 71 -23.18 -1.08 -9.88
C GLY A 71 -22.04 -0.12 -9.48
N ALA A 72 -21.60 -0.19 -8.23
CA ALA A 72 -20.36 0.43 -7.80
C ALA A 72 -19.17 -0.26 -8.48
N ASN A 73 -18.10 0.49 -8.70
CA ASN A 73 -16.87 -0.11 -9.18
C ASN A 73 -16.26 -0.99 -8.08
N LEU A 74 -16.53 -2.30 -8.13
CA LEU A 74 -16.09 -3.28 -7.13
C LEU A 74 -14.56 -3.26 -6.96
N ILE A 75 -13.81 -3.09 -8.03
CA ILE A 75 -12.34 -2.99 -7.96
C ILE A 75 -11.93 -1.83 -7.03
N PHE A 76 -12.56 -0.66 -7.17
CA PHE A 76 -12.26 0.47 -6.27
C PHE A 76 -12.81 0.27 -4.86
N LYS A 77 -13.97 -0.37 -4.67
CA LYS A 77 -14.49 -0.72 -3.35
C LYS A 77 -13.47 -1.58 -2.57
N TYR A 78 -13.06 -2.70 -3.15
CA TYR A 78 -12.16 -3.64 -2.50
C TYR A 78 -10.73 -3.12 -2.39
N LYS A 79 -10.24 -2.37 -3.39
CA LYS A 79 -8.99 -1.62 -3.26
C LYS A 79 -9.06 -0.65 -2.08
N THR A 80 -10.15 0.08 -1.92
CA THR A 80 -10.32 1.01 -0.80
C THR A 80 -10.30 0.27 0.52
N MET A 81 -11.10 -0.78 0.67
CA MET A 81 -11.11 -1.62 1.87
C MET A 81 -9.70 -2.11 2.22
N ALA A 82 -8.95 -2.63 1.24
CA ALA A 82 -7.56 -3.03 1.43
C ALA A 82 -6.71 -1.88 1.99
N LEU A 83 -6.81 -0.68 1.40
CA LEU A 83 -6.05 0.51 1.80
C LEU A 83 -6.42 1.02 3.21
N ILE A 84 -7.70 0.97 3.59
CA ILE A 84 -8.18 1.58 4.84
C ILE A 84 -8.23 0.61 6.02
N GLN A 85 -8.44 -0.68 5.77
CA GLN A 85 -8.66 -1.70 6.81
C GLN A 85 -7.49 -2.68 6.91
N SER A 86 -6.80 -2.97 5.80
CA SER A 86 -5.83 -4.06 5.73
C SER A 86 -4.42 -3.63 5.37
N MET A 87 -4.16 -2.33 5.14
CA MET A 87 -2.87 -1.84 4.65
C MET A 87 -1.71 -2.22 5.57
N ASP A 88 -1.93 -2.14 6.88
CA ASP A 88 -0.92 -2.49 7.87
C ASP A 88 -0.49 -3.96 7.76
N TYR A 89 -1.49 -4.84 7.65
CA TYR A 89 -1.30 -6.27 7.47
C TYR A 89 -0.68 -6.60 6.10
N MET A 90 -1.18 -5.99 5.02
CA MET A 90 -0.67 -6.18 3.67
C MET A 90 0.79 -5.77 3.55
N SER A 91 1.19 -4.67 4.20
CA SER A 91 2.59 -4.23 4.22
C SER A 91 3.47 -5.27 4.89
N GLY A 92 3.06 -5.77 6.07
CA GLY A 92 3.80 -6.83 6.76
C GLY A 92 3.91 -8.10 5.93
N LEU A 93 2.82 -8.52 5.28
CA LEU A 93 2.80 -9.70 4.42
C LEU A 93 3.74 -9.56 3.21
N ALA A 94 3.75 -8.38 2.58
CA ALA A 94 4.63 -8.09 1.45
C ALA A 94 6.11 -8.15 1.84
N TYR A 95 6.47 -7.56 2.97
CA TYR A 95 7.84 -7.60 3.47
C TYR A 95 8.26 -8.97 3.97
N ALA A 96 7.40 -9.71 4.65
CA ALA A 96 7.66 -11.10 5.05
C ALA A 96 7.89 -12.00 3.82
N SER A 97 7.09 -11.82 2.77
CA SER A 97 7.26 -12.55 1.49
C SER A 97 8.59 -12.22 0.84
N ALA A 98 8.98 -10.94 0.81
CA ALA A 98 10.26 -10.49 0.27
C ALA A 98 11.45 -11.07 1.06
N VAL A 99 11.38 -11.04 2.39
CA VAL A 99 12.39 -11.62 3.29
C VAL A 99 12.55 -13.11 3.01
N GLN A 100 11.46 -13.86 2.86
CA GLN A 100 11.54 -15.29 2.53
C GLN A 100 12.26 -15.52 1.20
N MET A 101 11.85 -14.82 0.14
CA MET A 101 12.44 -15.01 -1.19
C MET A 101 13.91 -14.58 -1.26
N ILE A 102 14.28 -13.53 -0.52
CA ILE A 102 15.68 -13.08 -0.43
C ILE A 102 16.51 -14.08 0.37
N SER A 103 15.98 -14.63 1.48
CA SER A 103 16.68 -15.63 2.31
C SER A 103 17.02 -16.91 1.54
N GLU A 104 16.17 -17.29 0.58
CA GLU A 104 16.40 -18.45 -0.30
C GLU A 104 17.54 -18.21 -1.32
N LYS A 105 17.93 -16.94 -1.54
CA LYS A 105 18.93 -16.54 -2.56
C LYS A 105 20.20 -15.90 -1.98
N ALA A 106 20.16 -15.36 -0.77
CA ALA A 106 21.20 -14.49 -0.24
C ALA A 106 22.28 -15.23 0.56
N LYS A 107 23.52 -14.72 0.50
CA LYS A 107 24.50 -14.82 1.59
C LYS A 107 24.25 -13.63 2.54
N ILE A 108 24.56 -13.79 3.83
CA ILE A 108 24.15 -12.88 4.93
C ILE A 108 24.59 -11.42 4.74
N GLU A 109 25.72 -11.18 4.07
CA GLU A 109 26.25 -9.83 3.77
C GLU A 109 26.12 -9.50 2.28
N VAL A 110 25.60 -8.31 1.97
CA VAL A 110 25.31 -7.89 0.59
C VAL A 110 25.74 -6.45 0.38
N GLY A 111 26.92 -6.27 -0.23
CA GLY A 111 27.45 -4.95 -0.58
C GLY A 111 27.77 -4.09 0.65
N ASN A 112 27.19 -2.90 0.71
CA ASN A 112 27.41 -1.89 1.76
C ASN A 112 26.37 -1.94 2.90
N VAL A 113 25.53 -2.98 2.92
CA VAL A 113 24.51 -3.20 3.96
C VAL A 113 24.99 -4.35 4.83
N SER A 114 25.28 -4.07 6.10
CA SER A 114 25.75 -5.08 7.07
C SER A 114 24.71 -6.17 7.32
N ASN A 115 23.42 -5.79 7.37
CA ASN A 115 22.32 -6.73 7.51
C ASN A 115 21.10 -6.33 6.67
N ILE A 116 20.86 -7.07 5.58
CA ILE A 116 19.72 -6.83 4.69
C ILE A 116 18.36 -6.94 5.38
N PHE A 117 18.23 -7.79 6.39
CA PHE A 117 16.97 -7.98 7.11
C PHE A 117 16.67 -6.78 8.02
N ASP A 118 17.69 -6.18 8.62
CA ASP A 118 17.52 -4.95 9.40
C ASP A 118 17.16 -3.78 8.47
N PHE A 119 17.80 -3.67 7.31
CA PHE A 119 17.42 -2.70 6.29
C PHE A 119 15.96 -2.86 5.84
N LEU A 120 15.52 -4.09 5.50
CA LEU A 120 14.15 -4.36 5.08
C LEU A 120 13.14 -4.01 6.18
N LYS A 121 13.46 -4.27 7.45
CA LYS A 121 12.62 -3.92 8.58
C LYS A 121 12.46 -2.41 8.74
N GLU A 122 13.53 -1.64 8.55
CA GLU A 122 13.45 -0.18 8.57
C GLU A 122 12.71 0.38 7.36
N LEU A 123 12.92 -0.20 6.17
CA LEU A 123 12.23 0.19 4.95
C LEU A 123 10.71 -0.11 5.05
N GLU A 124 10.33 -1.22 5.68
CA GLU A 124 8.92 -1.52 5.98
C GLU A 124 8.30 -0.43 6.85
N LYS A 125 8.94 -0.09 7.98
CA LYS A 125 8.46 0.96 8.89
C LYS A 125 8.32 2.30 8.16
N PHE A 126 9.29 2.63 7.31
CA PHE A 126 9.26 3.82 6.48
C PHE A 126 8.06 3.82 5.53
N HIS A 127 7.86 2.77 4.71
CA HIS A 127 6.71 2.69 3.80
C HIS A 127 5.37 2.67 4.53
N ARG A 128 5.27 1.98 5.66
CA ARG A 128 4.05 1.95 6.49
C ARG A 128 3.68 3.36 6.95
N SER A 129 4.65 4.14 7.42
CA SER A 129 4.45 5.53 7.85
C SER A 129 3.91 6.44 6.74
N LEU A 130 4.27 6.17 5.47
CA LEU A 130 3.77 6.94 4.32
C LEU A 130 2.26 6.77 4.09
N ILE A 131 1.71 5.58 4.38
CA ILE A 131 0.38 5.17 3.88
C ILE A 131 -0.63 4.80 4.97
N ILE A 132 -0.19 4.37 6.15
CA ILE A 132 -1.13 3.94 7.20
C ILE A 132 -1.98 5.12 7.65
N ASP A 133 -3.30 4.93 7.74
CA ASP A 133 -4.22 5.97 8.21
C ASP A 133 -4.02 7.30 7.43
N PHE A 134 -3.82 7.22 6.10
CA PHE A 134 -3.49 8.38 5.26
C PHE A 134 -4.62 9.43 5.20
N LEU A 135 -5.84 9.08 5.62
CA LEU A 135 -6.96 10.03 5.75
C LEU A 135 -6.85 10.91 7.00
N ASN A 136 -6.01 10.53 7.97
CA ASN A 136 -5.70 11.33 9.14
C ASN A 136 -4.55 12.30 8.80
N VAL A 137 -4.94 13.49 8.35
CA VAL A 137 -4.04 14.53 7.83
C VAL A 137 -3.17 15.18 8.90
N ASP A 138 -3.49 15.02 10.18
CA ASP A 138 -2.73 15.59 11.30
C ASP A 138 -1.77 14.59 11.94
N LYS A 139 -1.85 13.32 11.53
CA LYS A 139 -0.93 12.28 11.96
C LYS A 139 0.43 12.46 11.27
N SER A 140 1.46 12.49 12.08
CA SER A 140 2.86 12.52 11.67
C SER A 140 3.63 11.37 12.35
N PHE A 141 4.74 10.99 11.75
CA PHE A 141 5.67 10.02 12.29
C PHE A 141 7.07 10.60 12.32
N GLU A 142 7.86 10.17 13.28
CA GLU A 142 9.29 10.37 13.31
C GLU A 142 9.94 8.99 13.41
N MET A 143 10.97 8.75 12.60
CA MET A 143 11.72 7.51 12.64
C MET A 143 13.21 7.76 12.57
N GLU A 144 13.94 6.96 13.33
CA GLU A 144 15.37 6.80 13.20
C GLU A 144 15.65 5.66 12.24
N SER A 145 16.60 5.86 11.32
CA SER A 145 17.11 4.82 10.42
C SER A 145 18.63 4.74 10.51
N HIS A 146 19.14 3.53 10.43
CA HIS A 146 20.57 3.21 10.36
C HIS A 146 21.07 3.11 8.91
N TYR A 147 20.22 3.44 7.93
CA TYR A 147 20.55 3.46 6.52
C TYR A 147 20.08 4.76 5.87
N ASN A 148 20.61 5.08 4.69
CA ASN A 148 20.18 6.25 3.92
C ASN A 148 18.82 6.05 3.21
N ILE A 149 17.78 5.64 3.95
CA ILE A 149 16.44 5.34 3.43
C ILE A 149 15.82 6.57 2.78
N PHE A 150 16.04 7.76 3.33
CA PHE A 150 15.51 8.99 2.77
C PHE A 150 16.00 9.22 1.34
N GLU A 151 17.32 9.15 1.11
CA GLU A 151 17.90 9.28 -0.23
C GLU A 151 17.47 8.11 -1.13
N PHE A 152 17.49 6.88 -0.61
CA PHE A 152 17.08 5.69 -1.35
C PHE A 152 15.66 5.81 -1.91
N HIS A 153 14.73 6.36 -1.13
CA HIS A 153 13.36 6.60 -1.55
C HIS A 153 13.23 7.79 -2.50
N THR A 154 13.70 8.97 -2.07
CA THR A 154 13.42 10.25 -2.75
C THR A 154 14.21 10.42 -4.05
N GLN A 155 15.42 9.87 -4.11
CA GLN A 155 16.28 9.93 -5.30
C GLN A 155 16.21 8.64 -6.13
N SER A 156 15.42 7.65 -5.70
CA SER A 156 15.30 6.35 -6.36
C SER A 156 16.64 5.65 -6.58
N LEU A 157 17.52 5.69 -5.59
CA LEU A 157 18.86 5.08 -5.68
C LEU A 157 18.77 3.58 -5.99
N LEU A 158 19.79 3.08 -6.68
CA LEU A 158 20.02 1.64 -6.81
C LEU A 158 20.37 1.05 -5.43
N PHE A 159 20.06 -0.23 -5.24
CA PHE A 159 20.22 -0.86 -3.93
C PHE A 159 21.70 -0.97 -3.50
N ASP A 160 22.64 -1.13 -4.42
CA ASP A 160 24.09 -1.14 -4.15
C ASP A 160 24.64 0.22 -3.65
N MET A 161 23.89 1.31 -3.85
CA MET A 161 24.20 2.65 -3.34
C MET A 161 23.62 2.90 -1.94
N VAL A 162 22.85 1.96 -1.39
CA VAL A 162 22.42 2.02 0.01
C VAL A 162 23.63 1.85 0.91
N LYS A 163 23.72 2.67 1.95
CA LYS A 163 24.82 2.69 2.92
C LYS A 163 24.28 2.91 4.33
N GLU A 164 25.07 2.50 5.31
CA GLU A 164 24.81 2.86 6.71
C GLU A 164 24.87 4.38 6.89
N SER A 165 23.89 4.91 7.61
CA SER A 165 23.71 6.33 7.90
C SER A 165 22.78 6.47 9.08
N MET A 166 22.99 7.46 9.96
CA MET A 166 22.06 7.72 11.05
C MET A 166 21.13 8.86 10.65
N GLU A 167 19.94 8.53 10.14
CA GLU A 167 18.93 9.49 9.67
C GLU A 167 17.78 9.62 10.67
N ILE A 168 17.34 10.85 10.92
CA ILE A 168 16.05 11.16 11.58
C ILE A 168 15.12 11.71 10.52
N ILE A 169 14.04 10.98 10.23
CA ILE A 169 13.10 11.26 9.17
C ILE A 169 11.73 11.59 9.77
N LYS A 170 11.19 12.76 9.44
CA LYS A 170 9.81 13.15 9.75
C LYS A 170 8.91 12.84 8.55
N ILE A 171 7.76 12.22 8.78
CA ILE A 171 6.83 11.79 7.73
C ILE A 171 5.44 12.36 8.05
N GLU A 172 4.99 13.31 7.24
CA GLU A 172 3.71 14.01 7.45
C GLU A 172 3.09 14.47 6.13
N HIS A 173 1.81 14.82 6.15
CA HIS A 173 1.15 15.41 4.99
C HIS A 173 1.58 16.87 4.82
N THR A 174 1.93 17.24 3.59
CA THR A 174 2.13 18.64 3.20
C THR A 174 0.81 19.40 3.20
N LEU A 175 0.85 20.74 3.26
CA LEU A 175 -0.36 21.57 3.18
C LEU A 175 -1.19 21.29 1.91
N GLU A 176 -0.52 21.01 0.78
CA GLU A 176 -1.17 20.62 -0.47
C GLU A 176 -1.91 19.29 -0.31
N GLN A 177 -1.27 18.26 0.25
CA GLN A 177 -1.88 16.95 0.48
C GLN A 177 -3.08 17.05 1.43
N LYS A 178 -2.97 17.84 2.51
CA LYS A 178 -4.08 18.12 3.43
C LYS A 178 -5.26 18.76 2.68
N GLY A 179 -4.98 19.71 1.79
CA GLY A 179 -5.99 20.34 0.94
C GLY A 179 -6.68 19.37 0.00
N ILE A 180 -5.92 18.51 -0.69
CA ILE A 180 -6.45 17.48 -1.61
C ILE A 180 -7.35 16.49 -0.86
N ILE A 181 -6.88 15.96 0.27
CA ILE A 181 -7.65 15.00 1.09
C ILE A 181 -8.91 15.67 1.64
N GLY A 182 -8.80 16.88 2.19
CA GLY A 182 -9.93 17.63 2.73
C GLY A 182 -11.01 17.92 1.69
N GLN A 183 -10.61 18.35 0.48
CA GLN A 183 -11.55 18.58 -0.62
C GLN A 183 -12.18 17.29 -1.13
N GLY A 184 -11.40 16.21 -1.24
CA GLY A 184 -11.89 14.89 -1.66
C GLY A 184 -12.95 14.36 -0.69
N ILE A 185 -12.67 14.39 0.62
CA ILE A 185 -13.63 13.99 1.66
C ILE A 185 -14.85 14.92 1.66
N GLY A 186 -14.66 16.23 1.52
CA GLY A 186 -15.77 17.19 1.47
C GLY A 186 -16.72 16.98 0.29
N ARG A 187 -16.20 16.55 -0.87
CA ARG A 187 -16.99 16.29 -2.08
C ARG A 187 -17.70 14.93 -2.06
N HIS A 188 -16.99 13.87 -1.66
CA HIS A 188 -17.48 12.49 -1.81
C HIS A 188 -18.02 11.89 -0.50
N GLY A 189 -17.70 12.48 0.64
CA GLY A 189 -18.01 11.96 1.97
C GLY A 189 -16.92 11.04 2.53
N LYS A 190 -16.99 10.78 3.84
CA LYS A 190 -16.02 9.98 4.60
C LYS A 190 -16.40 8.48 4.71
N ASN A 191 -17.51 8.07 4.12
CA ASN A 191 -17.91 6.66 4.10
C ASN A 191 -17.14 5.88 3.02
N LEU A 192 -17.25 4.54 3.02
CA LEU A 192 -16.50 3.68 2.11
C LEU A 192 -16.76 4.00 0.63
N ILE A 193 -18.01 4.29 0.26
CA ILE A 193 -18.41 4.64 -1.12
C ILE A 193 -17.74 5.95 -1.53
N GLY A 194 -17.80 6.97 -0.67
CA GLY A 194 -17.19 8.27 -0.90
C GLY A 194 -15.67 8.19 -1.07
N ILE A 195 -14.99 7.45 -0.18
CA ILE A 195 -13.54 7.24 -0.28
C ILE A 195 -13.19 6.45 -1.54
N SER A 196 -14.00 5.44 -1.92
CA SER A 196 -13.83 4.67 -3.15
C SER A 196 -13.95 5.55 -4.40
N GLN A 197 -14.92 6.45 -4.43
CA GLN A 197 -15.07 7.45 -5.50
C GLN A 197 -13.90 8.44 -5.52
N MET A 198 -13.42 8.88 -4.36
CA MET A 198 -12.25 9.75 -4.26
C MET A 198 -11.00 9.06 -4.84
N LEU A 199 -10.76 7.80 -4.48
CA LEU A 199 -9.61 7.02 -4.94
C LEU A 199 -9.69 6.60 -6.41
N SER A 200 -10.88 6.66 -7.03
CA SER A 200 -11.01 6.43 -8.47
C SER A 200 -10.60 7.63 -9.31
N GLN A 201 -10.55 8.82 -8.72
CA GLN A 201 -10.22 10.07 -9.41
C GLN A 201 -8.88 10.66 -9.00
N ILE A 202 -8.46 10.43 -7.75
CA ILE A 202 -7.22 10.98 -7.20
C ILE A 202 -6.16 9.88 -7.13
N PRO A 203 -4.99 10.06 -7.77
CA PRO A 203 -3.88 9.13 -7.63
C PRO A 203 -3.48 8.98 -6.16
N LEU A 204 -3.35 7.72 -5.70
CA LEU A 204 -3.02 7.41 -4.30
C LEU A 204 -1.75 8.12 -3.82
N THR A 205 -0.74 8.27 -4.70
CA THR A 205 0.52 8.97 -4.40
C THR A 205 0.33 10.42 -3.96
N LYS A 206 -0.75 11.10 -4.37
CA LYS A 206 -1.09 12.45 -3.92
C LYS A 206 -1.70 12.51 -2.52
N LEU A 207 -2.04 11.35 -1.95
CA LEU A 207 -2.69 11.21 -0.64
C LEU A 207 -1.73 10.65 0.43
N LEU A 208 -0.56 10.14 0.00
CA LEU A 208 0.45 9.62 0.92
C LEU A 208 1.18 10.77 1.62
N ARG A 209 1.73 10.51 2.79
CA ARG A 209 2.61 11.46 3.48
C ARG A 209 3.91 11.65 2.72
N THR A 210 4.55 12.80 2.94
CA THR A 210 5.86 13.13 2.38
C THR A 210 6.92 12.99 3.48
N PRO A 211 8.03 12.29 3.22
CA PRO A 211 9.15 12.25 4.14
C PRO A 211 10.00 13.52 4.02
N HIS A 212 10.57 13.94 5.14
CA HIS A 212 11.51 15.05 5.26
C HIS A 212 12.66 14.63 6.16
N LEU A 213 13.89 14.81 5.67
CA LEU A 213 15.08 14.55 6.47
C LEU A 213 15.26 15.69 7.48
N THR A 214 15.14 15.36 8.76
CA THR A 214 15.30 16.33 9.86
C THR A 214 16.77 16.48 10.24
N ARG A 215 17.49 15.35 10.31
CA ARG A 215 18.90 15.32 10.72
C ARG A 215 19.62 14.10 10.14
N VAL A 216 20.90 14.29 9.81
CA VAL A 216 21.87 13.21 9.62
C VAL A 216 22.89 13.32 10.74
N ILE A 217 23.06 12.26 11.53
CA ILE A 217 24.12 12.21 12.55
C ILE A 217 25.40 11.75 11.84
N ALA A 218 26.23 12.71 11.45
CA ALA A 218 27.56 12.42 10.92
C ALA A 218 28.43 11.83 12.04
N GLY A 219 28.74 10.54 11.96
CA GLY A 219 29.73 9.91 12.83
C GLY A 219 29.38 8.50 13.29
N LEU A 220 29.46 7.54 12.39
CA LEU A 220 29.88 6.18 12.73
C LEU A 220 30.86 5.73 11.64
N LYS A 221 32.13 6.06 11.84
CA LYS A 221 33.21 5.18 11.38
C LYS A 221 33.79 4.52 12.63
N PRO A 222 34.08 3.21 12.60
CA PRO A 222 34.94 2.61 13.62
C PRO A 222 36.30 3.32 13.67
#